data_AF-A0A6V7KPY1-F1
#
_entry.id   AF-A0A6V7KPY1-F1
#
_cell.length_a   1.000
_cell.length_b   1.000
_cell.length_c   1.000
_cell.angle_alpha   90.00
_cell.angle_beta   90.00
_cell.angle_gamma   90.00
#
_symmetry.space_group_name_H-M   'P 1'
#
loop_
_entity.id
_entity.type
_entity.pdbx_description
1 polymer ?
#
loop_
_entity_poly.entity_id
_entity_poly.type
_entity_poly.pdbx_seq_one_letter_code
_entity_poly.pdbx_strand_id
1 'polypeptide(L)'
;IGLRQAETWGYPINGTKFNGIIGEILDGVVDLSITPFKFKEERYDIIDFLIETWIIDTKFIFRHPKATSVRNNFLTPFANETWQLIIVVAFIYWILLLVALKVEMKFEEDTSESIINSPVAETGLTTIAALAQQ
;
A
#
# COMPACT_ATOMS: atom_id res chain seq x y z
N ILE A 1 12.14 -42.12 30.10
CA ILE A 1 12.40 -40.67 30.04
C ILE A 1 11.07 -39.97 30.29
N GLY A 2 10.93 -39.30 31.44
CA GLY A 2 9.71 -38.56 31.77
C GLY A 2 9.78 -37.17 31.11
N LEU A 3 9.03 -36.97 30.04
CA LEU A 3 8.96 -35.68 29.37
C LEU A 3 7.98 -34.78 30.13
N ARG A 4 8.43 -33.56 30.43
CA ARG A 4 7.59 -32.52 31.07
C ARG A 4 7.53 -31.31 30.16
N GLN A 5 6.35 -30.71 30.08
CA GLN A 5 6.14 -29.46 29.37
C GLN A 5 5.90 -28.36 30.40
N ALA A 6 6.79 -27.37 30.43
CA ALA A 6 6.59 -26.19 31.22
C ALA A 6 5.69 -25.19 30.48
N GLU A 7 4.89 -24.43 31.24
CA GLU A 7 3.97 -23.42 30.68
C GLU A 7 4.70 -22.15 30.19
N THR A 8 5.87 -21.84 30.77
CA THR A 8 6.61 -20.60 30.48
C THR A 8 8.10 -20.84 30.32
N TRP A 9 8.78 -19.88 29.67
CA TRP A 9 10.22 -19.92 29.39
C TRP A 9 11.13 -19.69 30.60
N GLY A 10 10.58 -19.29 31.74
CA GLY A 10 11.34 -18.96 32.94
C GLY A 10 11.75 -17.50 33.09
N TYR A 11 10.78 -16.71 33.48
CA TYR A 11 10.92 -15.31 33.83
C TYR A 11 11.29 -15.14 35.31
N PRO A 12 12.07 -14.10 35.65
CA PRO A 12 12.40 -13.80 37.02
C PRO A 12 11.14 -13.39 37.80
N ILE A 13 10.90 -14.05 38.93
CA ILE A 13 9.92 -13.68 39.94
C ILE A 13 10.69 -13.07 41.12
N ASN A 14 10.39 -11.81 41.44
CA ASN A 14 11.01 -11.10 42.57
C ASN A 14 12.56 -11.08 42.51
N GLY A 15 13.14 -11.09 41.31
CA GLY A 15 14.57 -10.95 41.04
C GLY A 15 15.47 -12.13 41.47
N THR A 16 14.95 -13.11 42.21
CA THR A 16 15.75 -14.19 42.80
C THR A 16 15.28 -15.58 42.41
N LYS A 17 13.99 -15.75 42.10
CA LYS A 17 13.43 -17.02 41.63
C LYS A 17 13.08 -16.94 40.16
N PHE A 18 13.03 -18.08 39.49
CA PHE A 18 12.58 -18.20 38.10
C PHE A 18 11.39 -19.15 38.03
N ASN A 19 10.43 -18.88 37.16
CA ASN A 19 9.35 -19.83 36.86
C ASN A 19 9.71 -20.74 35.67
N GLY A 20 8.73 -21.53 35.21
CA GLY A 20 8.80 -22.25 33.94
C GLY A 20 10.00 -23.18 33.82
N ILE A 21 10.53 -23.28 32.60
CA ILE A 21 11.64 -24.18 32.27
C ILE A 21 12.86 -23.92 33.17
N ILE A 22 13.23 -22.66 33.41
CA ILE A 22 14.42 -22.34 34.21
C ILE A 22 14.20 -22.67 35.68
N GLY A 23 13.01 -22.40 36.22
CA GLY A 23 12.66 -22.81 37.58
C GLY A 23 12.74 -24.31 37.77
N GLU A 24 12.20 -25.10 36.83
CA GLU A 24 12.25 -26.57 36.91
C GLU A 24 13.68 -27.14 36.81
N ILE A 25 14.56 -26.49 36.05
CA ILE A 25 15.99 -26.84 35.99
C ILE A 25 16.67 -26.52 37.32
N LEU A 26 16.43 -25.34 37.89
CA LEU A 26 17.03 -24.91 39.15
C LEU A 26 16.56 -25.74 40.35
N ASP A 27 15.29 -26.14 40.35
CA ASP A 27 14.70 -26.99 41.40
C ASP A 27 15.13 -28.47 41.24
N GLY A 28 15.92 -28.82 40.23
CA GLY A 28 16.40 -30.18 39.97
C GLY A 28 15.31 -31.16 39.52
N VAL A 29 14.19 -30.63 39.00
CA VAL A 29 13.07 -31.43 38.49
C VAL A 29 13.38 -31.97 37.09
N VAL A 30 14.17 -31.21 36.31
CA VAL A 30 14.58 -31.53 34.95
C VAL A 30 16.08 -31.26 34.78
N ASP A 31 16.82 -32.21 34.23
CA ASP A 31 18.27 -32.06 34.03
C ASP A 31 18.62 -31.28 32.74
N LEU A 32 17.77 -31.36 31.72
CA LEU A 32 18.01 -30.74 30.40
C LEU A 32 16.70 -30.30 29.74
N SER A 33 16.71 -29.12 29.12
CA SER A 33 15.63 -28.65 28.24
C SER A 33 16.06 -28.64 26.78
N ILE A 34 15.21 -29.19 25.91
CA ILE A 34 15.37 -29.16 24.45
C ILE A 34 14.32 -28.20 23.89
N THR A 35 14.57 -26.90 24.05
CA THR A 35 13.69 -25.84 23.54
C THR A 35 14.53 -24.72 22.93
N PRO A 36 14.02 -24.01 21.90
CA PRO A 36 14.75 -22.92 21.28
C PRO A 36 14.81 -21.74 22.25
N PHE A 37 15.92 -21.63 22.99
CA PHE A 37 16.14 -20.56 23.94
C PHE A 37 16.94 -19.42 23.31
N LYS A 38 16.49 -18.20 23.60
CA LYS A 38 17.29 -17.01 23.36
C LYS A 38 18.24 -16.79 24.53
N PHE A 39 19.53 -16.63 24.24
CA PHE A 39 20.52 -16.17 25.19
C PHE A 39 20.14 -14.79 25.72
N LYS A 40 20.02 -14.67 27.03
CA LYS A 40 19.73 -13.41 27.74
C LYS A 40 20.69 -13.30 28.92
N GLU A 41 21.20 -12.11 29.17
CA GLU A 41 22.14 -11.84 30.27
C GLU A 41 21.58 -12.26 31.62
N GLU A 42 20.30 -12.00 31.88
CA GLU A 42 19.60 -12.37 33.12
C GLU A 42 19.66 -13.87 33.48
N ARG A 43 19.95 -14.74 32.51
CA ARG A 43 19.96 -16.21 32.66
C ARG A 43 21.36 -16.79 32.49
N TYR A 44 22.30 -16.00 32.00
CA TYR A 44 23.66 -16.44 31.70
C TYR A 44 24.42 -16.88 32.95
N ASP A 45 24.19 -16.20 34.08
CA ASP A 45 24.85 -16.50 35.35
C ASP A 45 24.20 -17.66 36.14
N ILE A 46 23.07 -18.19 35.64
CA ILE A 46 22.17 -19.05 36.41
C ILE A 46 22.05 -20.44 35.79
N ILE A 47 22.11 -20.53 34.46
CA ILE A 47 22.04 -21.79 33.72
C ILE A 47 23.16 -21.88 32.69
N ASP A 48 23.72 -23.06 32.54
CA ASP A 48 24.70 -23.34 31.49
C ASP A 48 23.98 -23.62 30.17
N PHE A 49 24.27 -22.79 29.17
CA PHE A 49 23.77 -23.00 27.83
C PHE A 49 24.72 -23.90 27.02
N LEU A 50 24.13 -24.71 26.15
CA LEU A 50 24.87 -25.40 25.11
C LEU A 50 25.27 -24.44 23.99
N ILE A 51 26.03 -24.97 23.03
CA ILE A 51 26.47 -24.23 21.83
C ILE A 51 25.25 -23.64 21.10
N GLU A 52 25.37 -22.40 20.65
CA GLU A 52 24.35 -21.74 19.82
C GLU A 52 24.16 -22.51 18.51
N THR A 53 22.95 -23.06 18.32
CA THR A 53 22.60 -23.82 17.12
C THR A 53 21.97 -22.96 16.03
N TRP A 54 21.33 -21.85 16.40
CA TRP A 54 20.54 -20.99 15.51
C TRP A 54 20.61 -19.52 15.94
N ILE A 55 20.93 -18.63 14.99
CA ILE A 55 20.89 -17.18 15.18
C ILE A 55 19.49 -16.68 14.75
N ILE A 56 18.79 -15.99 15.65
CA ILE A 56 17.43 -15.45 15.39
C ILE A 56 17.44 -13.92 15.50
N ASP A 57 17.17 -13.26 14.39
CA ASP A 57 16.91 -11.83 14.34
C ASP A 57 15.44 -11.51 14.59
N THR A 58 15.17 -10.36 15.23
CA THR A 58 13.81 -9.89 15.47
C THR A 58 13.22 -9.34 14.17
N LYS A 59 12.19 -10.02 13.63
CA LYS A 59 11.50 -9.60 12.41
C LYS A 59 10.04 -9.30 12.72
N PHE A 60 9.52 -8.20 12.18
CA PHE A 60 8.10 -7.88 12.24
C PHE A 60 7.38 -8.61 11.11
N ILE A 61 6.38 -9.42 11.48
CA ILE A 61 5.54 -10.12 10.52
C ILE A 61 4.25 -9.32 10.35
N PHE A 62 4.08 -8.70 9.19
CA PHE A 62 2.83 -8.07 8.81
C PHE A 62 1.98 -9.03 7.98
N ARG A 63 0.66 -8.93 8.11
CA ARG A 63 -0.25 -9.63 7.21
C ARG A 63 -0.10 -9.04 5.80
N HIS A 64 -0.16 -9.90 4.79
CA HIS A 64 -0.25 -9.43 3.41
C HIS A 64 -1.41 -8.43 3.28
N PRO A 65 -1.18 -7.22 2.77
CA PRO A 65 -2.25 -6.27 2.55
C PRO A 65 -3.24 -6.92 1.59
N LYS A 66 -4.52 -6.97 1.96
CA LYS A 66 -5.55 -7.48 1.04
C LYS A 66 -5.48 -6.61 -0.20
N ALA A 67 -5.22 -7.22 -1.36
CA ALA A 67 -5.29 -6.51 -2.63
C ALA A 67 -6.68 -5.90 -2.73
N THR A 68 -6.78 -4.58 -2.60
CA THR A 68 -8.00 -3.86 -2.89
C THR A 68 -8.34 -4.17 -4.34
N SER A 69 -9.60 -4.56 -4.57
CA SER A 69 -10.16 -4.88 -5.88
C SER A 69 -9.51 -4.03 -6.96
N VAL A 70 -9.02 -4.68 -8.02
CA VAL A 70 -8.47 -4.07 -9.24
C VAL A 70 -9.54 -3.19 -9.91
N ARG A 71 -9.86 -2.07 -9.27
CA ARG A 71 -10.55 -0.94 -9.83
C ARG A 71 -9.47 -0.05 -10.41
N ASN A 72 -9.68 0.40 -11.65
CA ASN A 72 -8.75 1.22 -12.40
C ASN A 72 -8.22 2.39 -11.56
N ASN A 73 -6.99 2.28 -11.04
CA ASN A 73 -6.39 3.30 -10.16
C ASN A 73 -6.23 4.66 -10.85
N PHE A 74 -6.25 4.68 -12.18
CA PHE A 74 -6.15 5.92 -12.96
C PHE A 74 -7.41 6.80 -12.86
N LEU A 75 -8.57 6.23 -12.50
CA LEU A 75 -9.83 6.98 -12.35
C LEU A 75 -10.17 7.33 -10.89
N THR A 76 -9.42 6.79 -9.93
CA THR A 76 -9.56 7.08 -8.50
C THR A 76 -9.24 8.53 -8.06
N PRO A 77 -8.35 9.32 -8.70
CA PRO A 77 -8.00 10.63 -8.14
C PRO A 77 -9.14 11.64 -8.18
N PHE A 78 -10.16 11.40 -9.01
CA PHE A 78 -11.31 12.29 -9.18
C PHE A 78 -12.61 11.52 -8.90
N ALA A 79 -13.55 12.16 -8.19
CA ALA A 79 -14.88 11.60 -7.97
C ALA A 79 -15.63 11.43 -9.30
N ASN A 80 -16.55 10.46 -9.39
CA ASN A 80 -17.37 10.27 -10.60
C ASN A 80 -18.10 11.55 -11.03
N GLU A 81 -18.51 12.38 -10.06
CA GLU A 81 -19.16 13.68 -10.29
C GLU A 81 -18.24 14.65 -11.04
N THR A 82 -16.96 14.71 -10.67
CA THR A 82 -15.99 15.60 -11.34
C THR A 82 -15.72 15.20 -12.79
N TRP A 83 -15.70 13.91 -13.11
CA TRP A 83 -15.59 13.45 -14.50
C TRP A 83 -16.79 13.87 -15.36
N GLN A 84 -18.00 13.82 -14.80
CA GLN A 84 -19.20 14.30 -15.48
C GLN A 84 -19.13 15.81 -15.74
N LEU A 85 -18.64 16.60 -14.77
CA LEU A 85 -18.46 18.04 -14.95
C LEU A 85 -17.42 18.37 -16.03
N ILE A 86 -16.30 17.64 -16.09
CA ILE A 86 -15.28 17.83 -17.14
C ILE A 86 -15.88 17.63 -18.53
N ILE A 87 -16.69 16.58 -18.73
CA ILE A 87 -17.35 16.30 -20.01
C ILE A 87 -18.35 17.41 -20.37
N VAL A 88 -19.12 17.90 -19.40
CA VAL A 88 -20.10 18.97 -19.62
C VAL A 88 -19.41 20.28 -20.02
N VAL A 89 -18.36 20.67 -19.31
CA VAL A 89 -17.61 21.90 -19.60
C VAL A 89 -16.92 21.81 -20.96
N ALA A 90 -16.31 20.65 -21.29
CA ALA A 90 -15.71 20.41 -22.60
C ALA A 90 -16.72 20.55 -23.75
N PHE A 91 -17.93 20.01 -23.57
CA PHE A 91 -18.99 20.09 -24.56
C PHE A 91 -19.50 21.53 -24.77
N ILE A 92 -19.68 22.29 -23.68
CA ILE A 92 -20.07 23.71 -23.76
C ILE A 92 -19.00 24.52 -24.51
N TYR A 93 -17.72 24.30 -24.19
CA TYR A 93 -16.61 24.98 -24.86
C TYR A 93 -16.57 24.68 -26.36
N TRP A 94 -16.78 23.42 -26.75
CA TRP A 94 -16.86 23.02 -28.15
C TRP A 94 -18.01 23.69 -28.90
N ILE A 95 -19.21 23.77 -28.30
CA ILE A 95 -20.35 24.48 -28.90
C ILE A 95 -20.04 25.97 -29.08
N LEU A 96 -19.45 26.62 -28.08
CA LEU A 96 -19.11 28.04 -28.16
C LEU A 96 -18.13 28.32 -29.31
N LEU A 97 -17.10 27.48 -29.49
CA LEU A 97 -16.17 27.60 -30.61
C LEU A 97 -16.84 27.35 -31.97
N LEU A 98 -17.75 26.38 -32.06
CA LEU A 98 -18.53 26.15 -33.28
C LEU A 98 -19.37 27.37 -33.65
N VAL A 99 -20.02 28.01 -32.67
CA VAL A 99 -20.82 29.21 -32.89
C VAL A 99 -19.92 30.37 -33.32
N ALA A 100 -18.78 30.58 -32.66
CA ALA A 100 -17.83 31.63 -33.01
C ALA A 100 -17.34 31.49 -34.47
N LEU A 101 -16.95 30.29 -34.89
CA LEU A 101 -16.54 30.03 -36.27
C LEU A 101 -17.68 30.19 -37.27
N LYS A 102 -18.90 29.76 -36.93
CA LYS A 102 -20.07 29.98 -37.78
C LYS A 102 -20.37 31.46 -37.97
N VAL A 103 -20.14 32.29 -36.95
CA VAL A 103 -20.28 33.75 -37.01
C VAL A 103 -19.18 34.36 -37.89
N GLU A 104 -17.93 33.95 -37.70
CA GLU A 104 -16.79 34.41 -38.51
C GLU A 104 -16.98 34.06 -40.00
N MET A 105 -17.34 32.81 -40.31
CA MET A 105 -17.66 32.38 -41.68
C MET A 105 -18.85 33.14 -42.29
N LYS A 106 -19.80 33.62 -41.47
CA LYS A 106 -20.95 34.40 -41.94
C LYS A 106 -20.59 35.86 -42.20
N PHE A 107 -19.58 36.38 -41.53
CA PHE A 107 -19.06 37.74 -41.72
C PHE A 107 -18.01 37.83 -42.85
N GLU A 108 -17.30 36.74 -43.15
CA GLU A 108 -16.16 36.70 -44.08
C GLU A 108 -16.52 35.88 -45.34
N GLU A 109 -17.41 36.43 -46.17
CA GLU A 109 -18.05 35.73 -47.30
C GLU A 109 -17.14 35.48 -48.54
N ASP A 110 -15.80 35.57 -48.47
CA ASP A 110 -14.98 35.49 -49.71
C ASP A 110 -13.53 34.90 -49.64
N THR A 111 -13.03 34.27 -48.56
CA THR A 111 -11.59 33.82 -48.57
C THR A 111 -11.27 32.47 -47.90
N SER A 112 -12.21 31.60 -47.56
CA SER A 112 -11.86 30.37 -46.79
C SER A 112 -12.60 29.08 -47.17
N GLU A 113 -12.98 28.88 -48.43
CA GLU A 113 -13.61 27.62 -48.86
C GLU A 113 -12.64 26.44 -49.08
N SER A 114 -11.31 26.60 -48.98
CA SER A 114 -10.35 25.53 -49.35
C SER A 114 -9.53 24.89 -48.23
N ILE A 115 -9.57 25.40 -46.98
CA ILE A 115 -8.76 24.84 -45.88
C ILE A 115 -9.61 23.97 -44.93
N ILE A 116 -10.92 24.21 -44.82
CA ILE A 116 -11.77 23.58 -43.81
C ILE A 116 -12.76 22.61 -44.47
N ASN A 117 -12.32 21.38 -44.74
CA ASN A 117 -13.21 20.33 -45.27
C ASN A 117 -14.24 19.83 -44.23
N SER A 118 -14.02 20.12 -42.93
CA SER A 118 -14.99 19.86 -41.86
C SER A 118 -14.75 20.77 -40.63
N PRO A 119 -15.45 21.93 -40.52
CA PRO A 119 -15.26 22.87 -39.39
C PRO A 119 -15.60 22.25 -38.04
N VAL A 120 -16.44 21.22 -38.06
CA VAL A 120 -16.88 20.49 -36.86
C VAL A 120 -15.79 19.57 -36.32
N ALA A 121 -15.04 18.91 -37.21
CA ALA A 121 -13.96 18.00 -36.80
C ALA A 121 -12.73 18.78 -36.32
N GLU A 122 -12.38 19.89 -36.97
CA GLU A 122 -11.21 20.69 -36.60
C GLU A 122 -11.38 21.34 -35.22
N THR A 123 -12.55 21.93 -34.95
CA THR A 123 -12.88 22.45 -33.62
C THR A 123 -12.94 21.35 -32.55
N GLY A 124 -13.43 20.17 -32.91
CA GLY A 124 -13.40 19.01 -32.01
C GLY A 124 -11.97 18.61 -31.66
N LEU A 125 -11.07 18.60 -32.64
CA LEU A 125 -9.66 18.26 -32.43
C LEU A 125 -8.91 19.32 -31.62
N THR A 126 -9.15 20.61 -31.87
CA THR A 126 -8.49 21.70 -31.12
C THR A 126 -8.95 21.73 -29.66
N THR A 127 -10.23 21.49 -29.38
CA THR A 127 -10.74 21.38 -28.01
C THR A 127 -10.16 20.19 -27.26
N ILE A 128 -10.07 19.02 -27.90
CA ILE A 128 -9.43 17.84 -27.30
C ILE A 128 -7.94 18.10 -27.02
N ALA A 129 -7.23 18.72 -27.97
CA ALA A 129 -5.82 19.06 -27.79
C ALA A 129 -5.61 20.04 -26.61
N ALA A 130 -6.45 21.07 -26.50
CA ALA A 130 -6.39 22.04 -25.40
C ALA A 130 -6.68 21.40 -24.04
N LEU A 131 -7.64 20.48 -23.96
CA LEU A 131 -7.98 19.76 -22.72
C LEU A 131 -6.94 18.73 -22.32
N ALA A 132 -6.30 18.06 -23.30
CA ALA A 132 -5.27 17.06 -23.03
C ALA A 132 -3.92 17.67 -22.61
N GLN A 133 -3.70 18.96 -22.90
CA GLN A 133 -2.47 19.67 -22.58
C GLN A 133 -2.49 20.33 -21.18
N GLN A 134 -3.64 20.32 -20.50
CA GLN A 134 -3.82 20.87 -19.15
C GLN A 134 -3.52 19.84 -18.06
#